data_AF-A0A547NZD2-F1
#
_entry.id   AF-A0A547NZD2-F1
#
_cell.length_a   1.000
_cell.length_b   1.000
_cell.length_c   1.000
_cell.angle_alpha   90.00
_cell.angle_beta   90.00
_cell.angle_gamma   90.00
#
_symmetry.space_group_name_H-M   'P 1'
#
loop_
_entity.id
_entity.type
_entity.pdbx_description
1 polymer ?
#
loop_
_entity_poly.entity_id
_entity_poly.type
_entity_poly.pdbx_seq_one_letter_code
_entity_poly.pdbx_strand_id
1 'polypeptide(L)'
;MRMMLKISVPTVEGNKALKDGSMEKFIEHSLSELKPEAAYFTADKGRRTAYLFVDIKDSSEMPYFSERFFLAFNADVDFVPVMNAEELRKGLPKALAGIG
;
A
#
# COMPACT_ATOMS: atom_id res chain seq x y z
N MET A 1 -7.72 10.28 -4.14
CA MET A 1 -6.31 10.52 -4.48
C MET A 1 -5.63 9.18 -4.61
N ARG A 2 -4.90 8.94 -5.71
CA ARG A 2 -4.12 7.71 -5.88
C ARG A 2 -2.98 7.67 -4.87
N MET A 3 -2.97 6.62 -4.06
CA MET A 3 -1.96 6.36 -3.04
C MET A 3 -1.33 4.99 -3.29
N MET A 4 -0.01 4.92 -3.17
CA MET A 4 0.70 3.67 -2.99
C MET A 4 0.81 3.40 -1.49
N LEU A 5 0.31 2.25 -1.06
CA LEU A 5 0.53 1.71 0.27
C LEU A 5 1.65 0.69 0.16
N LYS A 6 2.75 0.94 0.87
CA LYS A 6 3.81 -0.05 1.06
C LYS A 6 3.59 -0.70 2.41
N ILE A 7 3.22 -1.97 2.41
CA ILE A 7 3.02 -2.77 3.62
C ILE A 7 4.20 -3.72 3.78
N SER A 8 4.95 -3.62 4.87
CA SER A 8 6.08 -4.51 5.17
C SER A 8 5.80 -5.32 6.41
N VAL A 9 5.76 -6.64 6.28
CA VAL A 9 5.47 -7.55 7.40
C VAL A 9 6.79 -8.00 8.04
N PRO A 10 6.97 -7.90 9.37
CA PRO A 10 8.16 -8.43 10.00
C PRO A 10 8.23 -9.96 9.85
N THR A 11 9.45 -10.48 9.78
CA THR A 11 9.69 -11.87 9.34
C THR A 11 9.08 -12.90 10.30
N VAL A 12 9.06 -12.62 11.60
CA VAL A 12 8.54 -13.55 12.63
C VAL A 12 7.02 -13.72 12.47
N GLU A 13 6.29 -12.61 12.41
CA GLU A 13 4.84 -12.53 12.23
C GLU A 13 4.44 -13.12 10.88
N GLY A 14 5.15 -12.74 9.82
CA GLY A 14 4.89 -13.28 8.48
C GLY A 14 5.13 -14.79 8.39
N ASN A 15 6.14 -15.32 9.08
CA ASN A 15 6.39 -16.77 9.12
C ASN A 15 5.32 -17.51 9.92
N LYS A 16 4.86 -16.95 11.03
CA LYS A 16 3.76 -17.51 11.82
C LYS A 16 2.48 -17.56 10.99
N ALA A 17 2.09 -16.43 10.42
CA ALA A 17 0.88 -16.29 9.61
C ALA A 17 0.90 -17.14 8.33
N LEU A 18 2.08 -17.37 7.75
CA LEU A 18 2.22 -18.29 6.62
C LEU A 18 2.01 -19.75 7.04
N LYS A 19 2.54 -20.16 8.20
CA LYS A 19 2.44 -21.55 8.69
C LYS A 19 1.03 -21.92 9.14
N ASP A 20 0.29 -20.97 9.72
CA ASP A 20 -1.10 -21.18 10.17
C ASP A 20 -2.15 -20.88 9.09
N GLY A 21 -1.72 -20.46 7.89
CA GLY A 21 -2.58 -20.16 6.74
C GLY A 21 -3.39 -18.88 6.87
N SER A 22 -3.19 -18.07 7.91
CA SER A 22 -3.88 -16.78 8.06
C SER A 22 -3.43 -15.73 7.06
N MET A 23 -2.17 -15.80 6.59
CA MET A 23 -1.63 -14.85 5.61
C MET A 23 -2.41 -14.87 4.29
N GLU A 24 -2.63 -16.05 3.72
CA GLU A 24 -3.34 -16.23 2.44
C GLU A 24 -4.76 -15.68 2.53
N LYS A 25 -5.52 -16.14 3.53
CA LYS A 25 -6.90 -15.68 3.78
C LYS A 25 -7.00 -14.18 3.97
N PHE A 26 -6.06 -13.60 4.72
CA PHE A 26 -6.04 -12.17 4.98
C PHE A 26 -5.74 -11.37 3.71
N ILE A 27 -4.79 -11.82 2.87
CA ILE A 27 -4.47 -11.15 1.60
C ILE A 27 -5.67 -11.21 0.66
N GLU A 28 -6.29 -12.38 0.48
CA GLU A 28 -7.49 -12.55 -0.36
C GLU A 28 -8.63 -11.62 0.09
N HIS A 29 -8.93 -11.62 1.39
CA HIS A 29 -9.96 -10.75 1.96
C HIS A 29 -9.61 -9.27 1.76
N SER A 30 -8.36 -8.88 2.04
CA SER A 30 -7.91 -7.50 1.87
C SER A 30 -8.00 -7.02 0.42
N LEU A 31 -7.63 -7.85 -0.57
CA LEU A 31 -7.74 -7.48 -1.97
C LEU A 31 -9.20 -7.35 -2.41
N SER A 32 -10.09 -8.23 -1.91
CA SER A 32 -11.53 -8.16 -2.19
C SER A 32 -12.20 -6.91 -1.62
N GLU A 33 -11.81 -6.50 -0.41
CA GLU A 33 -12.36 -5.31 0.22
C GLU A 33 -11.78 -4.01 -0.35
N LEU A 34 -10.44 -3.93 -0.42
CA LEU A 34 -9.74 -2.70 -0.78
C LEU A 34 -9.77 -2.41 -2.28
N LYS A 35 -9.94 -3.44 -3.12
CA LYS A 35 -10.01 -3.35 -4.59
C LYS A 35 -8.95 -2.41 -5.18
N PRO A 36 -7.66 -2.65 -4.92
CA PRO A 36 -6.61 -1.81 -5.46
C PRO A 36 -6.63 -1.82 -6.99
N GLU A 37 -6.25 -0.70 -7.61
CA GLU A 37 -5.99 -0.60 -9.05
C GLU A 37 -4.90 -1.58 -9.48
N ALA A 38 -3.89 -1.77 -8.63
CA ALA A 38 -2.85 -2.76 -8.80
C ALA A 38 -2.31 -3.23 -7.45
N ALA A 39 -1.92 -4.51 -7.39
CA ALA A 39 -1.29 -5.12 -6.23
C ALA A 39 -0.04 -5.87 -6.67
N TYR A 40 1.10 -5.54 -6.08
CA TYR A 40 2.36 -6.23 -6.31
C TYR A 40 2.92 -6.74 -4.98
N PHE A 41 3.52 -7.92 -5.01
CA PHE A 41 4.10 -8.57 -3.84
C PHE A 41 5.56 -8.89 -4.14
N THR A 42 6.45 -8.56 -3.21
CA THR A 42 7.89 -8.77 -3.38
C THR A 42 8.59 -8.96 -2.03
N ALA A 43 9.87 -9.26 -2.09
CA ALA A 43 10.77 -9.10 -0.96
C ALA A 43 11.40 -7.71 -1.00
N ASP A 44 11.22 -6.90 0.05
CA ASP A 44 11.94 -5.65 0.24
C ASP A 44 12.68 -5.69 1.58
N LYS A 45 13.97 -5.40 1.58
CA LYS A 45 14.86 -5.48 2.77
C LYS A 45 14.71 -6.80 3.54
N GLY A 46 14.53 -7.91 2.82
CA GLY A 46 14.38 -9.26 3.41
C GLY A 46 13.02 -9.51 4.07
N ARG A 47 12.03 -8.64 3.89
CA ARG A 47 10.67 -8.77 4.43
C ARG A 47 9.65 -9.02 3.32
N ARG A 48 8.55 -9.68 3.67
CA ARG A 48 7.39 -9.82 2.78
C ARG A 48 6.74 -8.45 2.66
N THR A 49 6.66 -7.93 1.45
CA THR A 49 6.18 -6.56 1.21
C THR A 49 5.14 -6.54 0.10
N ALA A 50 4.04 -5.85 0.35
CA ALA A 50 3.01 -5.55 -0.64
C ALA A 50 3.08 -4.08 -1.03
N TYR A 51 2.89 -3.80 -2.31
CA TYR A 51 2.63 -2.48 -2.86
C TYR A 51 1.21 -2.48 -3.42
N LEU A 52 0.31 -1.76 -2.75
CA LEU A 52 -1.09 -1.64 -3.15
C LEU A 52 -1.36 -0.22 -3.64
N PHE A 53 -1.92 -0.09 -4.84
CA PHE A 53 -2.30 1.20 -5.42
C PHE A 53 -3.81 1.37 -5.24
N VAL A 54 -4.23 2.25 -4.33
CA VAL A 54 -5.63 2.45 -3.96
C VAL A 54 -6.03 3.91 -4.13
N ASP A 55 -7.33 4.17 -4.27
CA ASP A 55 -7.88 5.52 -4.24
C ASP A 55 -8.37 5.85 -2.83
N ILE A 56 -7.67 6.78 -2.15
CA ILE A 56 -8.06 7.30 -0.84
C ILE A 56 -8.76 8.64 -1.04
N LYS A 57 -10.02 8.74 -0.65
CA LYS A 57 -10.83 9.95 -0.92
C LYS A 57 -10.61 11.03 0.12
N ASP A 58 -10.38 10.63 1.37
CA ASP A 58 -10.15 11.52 2.48
C ASP A 58 -9.07 10.97 3.43
N SER A 59 -8.30 11.86 4.08
CA SER A 59 -7.25 11.45 5.01
C SER A 59 -7.77 10.61 6.19
N SER A 60 -9.04 10.77 6.58
CA SER A 60 -9.66 9.96 7.64
C SER A 60 -9.86 8.49 7.24
N GLU A 61 -9.71 8.12 5.97
CA GLU A 61 -9.74 6.74 5.53
C GLU A 61 -8.40 6.02 5.80
N MET A 62 -7.29 6.72 6.06
CA MET A 62 -5.98 6.09 6.26
C MET A 62 -6.00 4.99 7.33
N PRO A 63 -6.61 5.17 8.53
CA PRO A 63 -6.75 4.10 9.51
C PRO A 63 -7.51 2.87 8.99
N TYR A 64 -8.55 3.04 8.17
CA TYR A 64 -9.28 1.91 7.58
C TYR A 64 -8.38 1.04 6.70
N PHE A 65 -7.42 1.65 6.00
CA PHE A 65 -6.43 0.95 5.22
C PHE A 65 -5.29 0.38 6.06
N SER A 66 -4.73 1.13 7.02
CA SER A 66 -3.51 0.72 7.73
C SER A 66 -3.75 -0.22 8.93
N GLU A 67 -4.77 0.04 9.75
CA GLU A 67 -4.97 -0.63 11.04
C GLU A 67 -5.12 -2.15 10.88
N ARG A 68 -5.75 -2.61 9.80
CA ARG A 68 -5.86 -4.04 9.51
C ARG A 68 -4.50 -4.74 9.39
N PHE A 69 -3.50 -4.07 8.81
CA PHE A 69 -2.16 -4.64 8.63
C PHE A 69 -1.34 -4.52 9.91
N PHE A 70 -1.52 -3.44 10.67
CA PHE A 70 -0.94 -3.27 12.00
C PHE A 70 -1.41 -4.38 12.94
N LEU A 71 -2.72 -4.58 13.04
CA LEU A 71 -3.33 -5.56 13.94
C LEU A 71 -3.08 -7.00 13.51
N ALA A 72 -3.11 -7.30 12.20
CA ALA A 72 -2.91 -8.67 11.72
C ALA A 72 -1.45 -9.14 11.81
N PHE A 73 -0.50 -8.24 11.50
CA PHE A 73 0.88 -8.66 11.23
C PHE A 73 1.94 -7.80 11.88
N ASN A 74 1.58 -6.81 12.71
CA ASN A 74 2.53 -5.83 13.23
C ASN A 74 3.32 -5.17 12.08
N ALA A 75 2.63 -4.90 10.97
CA ALA A 75 3.24 -4.41 9.74
C ALA A 75 3.65 -2.94 9.84
N ASP A 76 4.70 -2.56 9.11
CA ASP A 76 4.95 -1.15 8.79
C ASP A 76 4.14 -0.78 7.55
N VAL A 77 3.48 0.39 7.55
CA VAL A 77 2.68 0.88 6.42
C VAL A 77 3.09 2.30 6.07
N ASP A 78 3.62 2.50 4.86
CA ASP A 78 3.86 3.84 4.29
C ASP A 78 2.76 4.22 3.31
N PHE A 79 2.25 5.45 3.42
CA PHE A 79 1.32 6.05 2.48
C PHE A 79 2.06 7.06 1.60
N VAL A 80 2.11 6.80 0.29
CA VAL A 80 2.82 7.66 -0.66
C VAL A 80 1.85 8.10 -1.76
N PRO A 81 1.58 9.42 -1.89
CA PRO A 81 0.87 9.93 -3.06
C PRO A 81 1.64 9.59 -4.33
N VAL A 82 0.95 9.04 -5.33
CA VAL A 82 1.56 8.68 -6.61
C VAL A 82 0.73 9.20 -7.76
N MET A 83 1.39 9.38 -8.90
CA MET A 83 0.76 9.84 -10.13
C MET A 83 1.14 8.93 -11.29
N ASN A 84 0.21 8.74 -12.22
CA ASN A 84 0.49 8.06 -13.47
C ASN A 84 1.15 9.04 -14.48
N ALA A 85 1.51 8.53 -15.66
CA ALA A 85 2.19 9.33 -16.68
C ALA A 85 1.35 10.51 -17.20
N GLU A 86 0.02 10.39 -17.25
CA GLU A 86 -0.87 11.46 -17.70
C GLU A 86 -0.94 12.60 -16.67
N GLU A 87 -1.14 12.24 -15.41
CA GLU A 87 -1.18 13.18 -14.28
C GLU A 87 0.16 13.93 -14.13
N LEU A 88 1.30 13.23 -14.29
CA LEU A 88 2.62 13.85 -14.31
C LEU A 88 2.73 14.90 -15.43
N ARG A 89 2.36 14.54 -16.66
CA ARG A 89 2.40 15.47 -17.81
C ARG A 89 1.54 16.71 -17.58
N LYS A 90 0.40 16.57 -16.92
CA LYS A 90 -0.48 17.70 -16.56
C LYS A 90 0.14 18.62 -15.50
N GLY A 91 0.94 18.08 -14.59
CA GLY A 91 1.61 18.83 -13.50
C GLY A 91 2.88 19.58 -13.94
N LEU A 92 3.66 19.00 -14.84
CA LEU A 92 4.98 19.54 -15.23
C LEU A 92 4.99 21.01 -15.71
N PRO A 93 4.04 21.49 -16.54
CA PRO A 93 4.03 22.90 -16.97
C PRO A 93 3.88 23.88 -15.79
N LYS A 94 3.07 23.54 -14.79
CA LYS A 94 2.90 24.36 -13.58
C LYS A 94 4.17 24.38 -12.73
N ALA A 95 4.86 23.24 -12.64
CA ALA A 95 6.14 23.16 -11.93
C ALA A 95 7.20 24.08 -12.56
N LEU A 96 7.28 24.13 -13.89
CA LEU A 96 8.19 25.02 -14.60
C LEU A 96 7.85 26.50 -14.41
N ALA A 97 6.56 26.86 -14.44
CA ALA A 97 6.11 28.24 -14.25
C ALA A 97 6.39 28.79 -12.85
N GLY A 98 6.55 27.93 -11.83
CA GLY A 98 6.86 28.35 -10.45
C GLY A 98 8.36 28.54 -10.16
N ILE A 99 9.24 28.22 -11.11
CA ILE A 99 10.71 28.35 -10.96
C ILE A 99 11.23 29.63 -11.66
N GLY A 100 10.44 30.22 -12.56
CA GLY A 100 10.75 31.50 -13.22
C GLY A 100 10.18 32.68 -12.44
#